data_AF-A0AAD1UCM6-F1
#
_entry.id   AF-A0AAD1UCM6-F1
#
_cell.length_a   1.000
_cell.length_b   1.000
_cell.length_c   1.000
_cell.angle_alpha   90.00
_cell.angle_beta   90.00
_cell.angle_gamma   90.00
#
_symmetry.space_group_name_H-M   'P 1'
#
loop_
_entity.id
_entity.type
_entity.pdbx_description
1 polymer ?
#
loop_
_entity_poly.entity_id
_entity_poly.type
_entity_poly.pdbx_seq_one_letter_code
_entity_poly.pdbx_strand_id
1 'polypeptide(L)'
;MLTNFKTLFQQRSLCRIPSANINVFFQFGGETPEIKAKRAAAIKKAYKAKQLKQDQDEFSWWNKVKDITFQELKGIPQKQVKRDLRRYLTMFEKSQLLQDQTHIHLRRADSRFQEHYFLKRLISDKEREEEIERDMLKKEERFSPNNESEDLLSEQPRNANIPNYNFEQHKEFTKIYNEEIEKDTYRRNEMKRILKYIKHNPDESLSKIWRNAIFHGKISSALDIDRFVDESVDIEGFKLQPLKNKREVILTKSSNDITDYDCWTCFDRETGINEYHRDPDTTIMLSPKEVRHVFGDPLWCPNETTTGIYTFEDTHLDIFVLAEPHSTVITRGENKDPEYYEAQKVLDKSRREKPFYDIDEFWLSEEKRKFFIFCTKYAYKRKFKKWLYNEIEAKKNEKSCEERVYEKYGHMLSHFENYNEDYERFNERGAEKVAAFNYMWTDFLDEEELKELDKVPELPKPAEYLDMDKAYKMNLSKKELEALYQQLKDEEKEDEEKEDE
;
A
#
# COMPACT_ATOMS: atom_id res chain seq x y z
N MET A 1 14.40 -40.43 0.25
CA MET A 1 14.83 -39.64 1.43
C MET A 1 15.69 -38.44 1.00
N LEU A 2 16.83 -38.61 0.31
CA LEU A 2 17.69 -37.51 -0.18
C LEU A 2 17.06 -36.60 -1.25
N THR A 3 16.10 -37.09 -2.02
CA THR A 3 15.36 -36.26 -3.01
C THR A 3 14.39 -35.29 -2.33
N ASN A 4 13.74 -35.70 -1.22
CA ASN A 4 12.91 -34.83 -0.38
C ASN A 4 13.74 -33.75 0.36
N PHE A 5 15.05 -33.94 0.49
CA PHE A 5 15.97 -33.01 1.15
C PHE A 5 16.27 -31.76 0.32
N LYS A 6 16.33 -31.86 -1.02
CA LYS A 6 16.55 -30.68 -1.89
C LYS A 6 15.30 -29.79 -1.99
N THR A 7 14.11 -30.40 -1.99
CA THR A 7 12.83 -29.68 -2.13
C THR A 7 12.47 -28.86 -0.88
N LEU A 8 12.78 -29.36 0.31
CA LEU A 8 12.56 -28.64 1.58
C LEU A 8 13.48 -27.42 1.77
N PHE A 9 14.60 -27.35 1.04
CA PHE A 9 15.57 -26.26 1.15
C PHE A 9 15.15 -24.99 0.38
N GLN A 10 14.52 -25.14 -0.78
CA GLN A 10 14.01 -23.99 -1.55
C GLN A 10 13.00 -23.17 -0.73
N GLN A 11 12.19 -23.82 0.11
CA GLN A 11 11.21 -23.15 0.98
C GLN A 11 11.84 -22.35 2.14
N ARG A 12 13.08 -22.66 2.58
CA ARG A 12 13.70 -22.03 3.76
C ARG A 12 14.51 -20.77 3.42
N SER A 13 15.00 -20.65 2.18
CA SER A 13 15.77 -19.48 1.71
C SER A 13 14.97 -18.17 1.66
N LEU A 14 13.65 -18.23 1.83
CA LEU A 14 12.73 -17.09 1.84
C LEU A 14 12.37 -16.57 3.24
N CYS A 15 12.78 -17.24 4.32
CA CYS A 15 12.43 -16.85 5.70
C CYS A 15 13.64 -16.23 6.42
N ARG A 16 13.74 -14.89 6.45
CA ARG A 16 14.63 -14.18 7.37
C ARG A 16 14.13 -14.35 8.81
N ILE A 17 14.99 -14.87 9.70
CA ILE A 17 14.70 -14.98 11.14
C ILE A 17 14.68 -13.57 11.75
N PRO A 18 13.60 -13.13 12.43
CA PRO A 18 13.64 -11.89 13.19
C PRO A 18 14.49 -12.09 14.45
N SER A 19 15.42 -11.17 14.69
CA SER A 19 16.31 -11.19 15.85
C SER A 19 15.50 -11.15 17.16
N ALA A 20 15.54 -12.23 17.94
CA ALA A 20 14.91 -12.29 19.26
C ALA A 20 15.64 -11.35 20.24
N ASN A 21 14.90 -10.40 20.82
CA ASN A 21 15.40 -9.54 21.90
C ASN A 21 15.40 -10.32 23.22
N ILE A 22 16.56 -10.83 23.62
CA ILE A 22 16.76 -11.45 24.93
C ILE A 22 17.08 -10.35 25.96
N ASN A 23 16.15 -10.10 26.87
CA ASN A 23 16.38 -9.28 28.06
C ASN A 23 16.81 -10.20 29.22
N VAL A 24 18.09 -10.17 29.56
CA VAL A 24 18.64 -10.89 30.72
C VAL A 24 18.76 -9.91 31.88
N PHE A 25 17.98 -10.10 32.94
CA PHE A 25 18.09 -9.33 34.18
C PHE A 25 18.94 -10.12 35.20
N PHE A 26 20.10 -9.57 35.56
CA PHE A 26 20.84 -9.99 36.75
C PHE A 26 20.85 -8.83 37.74
N GLN A 27 20.32 -9.05 38.95
CA GLN A 27 20.46 -8.12 40.07
C GLN A 27 21.80 -8.37 40.76
N PHE A 28 22.78 -7.52 40.46
CA PHE A 28 23.94 -7.31 41.33
C PHE A 28 23.79 -5.95 42.01
N GLY A 29 23.84 -5.95 43.34
CA GLY A 29 23.87 -4.73 44.15
C GLY A 29 25.23 -4.05 44.00
N GLY A 30 25.22 -2.72 43.80
CA GLY A 30 26.43 -1.88 43.85
C GLY A 30 26.90 -1.26 42.53
N GLU A 31 26.38 -1.65 41.36
CA GLU A 31 26.79 -1.04 40.09
C GLU A 31 25.93 0.20 39.76
N THR A 32 26.58 1.29 39.35
CA THR A 32 25.89 2.49 38.83
C THR A 32 25.16 2.17 37.51
N PRO A 33 24.06 2.87 37.16
CA PRO A 33 23.30 2.60 35.94
C PRO A 33 24.16 2.61 34.66
N GLU A 34 25.18 3.45 34.62
CA GLU A 34 26.09 3.57 33.48
C GLU A 34 26.99 2.33 33.31
N ILE A 35 27.48 1.76 34.42
CA ILE A 35 28.27 0.52 34.41
C ILE A 35 27.38 -0.66 33.98
N LYS A 36 26.14 -0.71 34.48
CA LYS A 36 25.15 -1.72 34.07
C LYS A 36 24.86 -1.64 32.57
N ALA A 37 24.69 -0.45 32.02
CA ALA A 37 24.45 -0.25 30.59
C ALA A 37 25.65 -0.67 29.73
N LYS A 38 26.87 -0.26 30.10
CA LYS A 38 28.11 -0.65 29.39
C LYS A 38 28.33 -2.17 29.43
N ARG A 39 28.09 -2.81 30.57
CA ARG A 39 28.19 -4.26 30.73
C ARG A 39 27.12 -5.00 29.92
N ALA A 40 25.87 -4.54 29.95
CA ALA A 40 24.80 -5.11 29.13
C ALA A 40 25.11 -5.00 27.62
N ALA A 41 25.65 -3.86 27.17
CA ALA A 41 26.10 -3.68 25.80
C ALA A 41 27.26 -4.61 25.42
N ALA A 42 28.24 -4.79 26.31
CA ALA A 42 29.36 -5.71 26.11
C ALA A 42 28.90 -7.18 26.05
N ILE A 43 27.98 -7.59 26.93
CA ILE A 43 27.38 -8.94 26.92
C ILE A 43 26.58 -9.16 25.63
N LYS A 44 25.74 -8.19 25.21
CA LYS A 44 25.01 -8.27 23.93
C LYS A 44 25.97 -8.39 22.74
N LYS A 45 27.05 -7.61 22.73
CA LYS A 45 28.08 -7.65 21.67
C LYS A 45 28.81 -8.99 21.64
N ALA A 46 29.21 -9.52 22.80
CA ALA A 46 29.88 -10.82 22.91
C ALA A 46 28.96 -11.98 22.51
N TYR A 47 27.68 -11.94 22.92
CA TYR A 47 26.68 -12.93 22.53
C TYR A 47 26.44 -12.91 21.02
N LYS A 48 26.26 -11.71 20.43
CA LYS A 48 26.07 -11.54 18.98
C LYS A 48 27.30 -12.00 18.19
N ALA A 49 28.52 -11.73 18.67
CA ALA A 49 29.75 -12.21 18.03
C ALA A 49 29.93 -13.73 18.14
N LYS A 50 29.59 -14.33 19.28
CA LYS A 50 29.63 -15.78 19.47
C LYS A 50 28.58 -16.49 18.59
N GLN A 51 27.39 -15.92 18.50
CA GLN A 51 26.31 -16.42 17.63
C GLN A 51 26.70 -16.28 16.16
N LEU A 52 27.22 -15.13 15.73
CA LEU A 52 27.69 -14.93 14.35
C LEU A 52 28.82 -15.91 13.98
N LYS A 53 29.77 -16.16 14.88
CA LYS A 53 30.84 -17.13 14.66
C LYS A 53 30.31 -18.56 14.58
N GLN A 54 29.37 -18.92 15.47
CA GLN A 54 28.71 -20.22 15.43
C GLN A 54 27.90 -20.40 14.14
N ASP A 55 27.16 -19.37 13.71
CA ASP A 55 26.41 -19.36 12.46
C ASP A 55 27.34 -19.45 11.24
N GLN A 56 28.50 -18.78 11.26
CA GLN A 56 29.51 -18.87 10.21
C GLN A 56 30.19 -20.24 10.13
N ASP A 57 30.54 -20.83 11.28
CA ASP A 57 31.13 -22.18 11.35
C ASP A 57 30.11 -23.24 10.92
N GLU A 58 28.84 -23.11 11.33
CA GLU A 58 27.74 -23.97 10.90
C GLU A 58 27.47 -23.80 9.39
N PHE A 59 27.43 -22.57 8.87
CA PHE A 59 27.19 -22.30 7.44
C PHE A 59 28.36 -22.78 6.56
N SER A 60 29.60 -22.62 7.01
CA SER A 60 30.81 -23.12 6.35
C SER A 60 30.81 -24.66 6.27
N TRP A 61 30.43 -25.32 7.37
CA TRP A 61 30.27 -26.77 7.37
C TRP A 61 29.11 -27.23 6.46
N TRP A 62 28.01 -26.49 6.42
CA TRP A 62 26.86 -26.79 5.55
C TRP A 62 27.18 -26.68 4.07
N ASN A 63 27.92 -25.67 3.65
CA ASN A 63 28.35 -25.55 2.26
C ASN A 63 29.26 -26.73 1.87
N LYS A 64 30.15 -27.16 2.78
CA LYS A 64 30.95 -28.39 2.56
C LYS A 64 30.08 -29.64 2.39
N VAL A 65 29.01 -29.81 3.18
CA VAL A 65 28.11 -30.98 3.04
C VAL A 65 27.24 -30.91 1.79
N LYS A 66 26.85 -29.70 1.37
CA LYS A 66 26.02 -29.47 0.17
C LYS A 66 26.77 -29.82 -1.12
N ASP A 67 28.08 -29.59 -1.13
CA ASP A 67 28.94 -29.78 -2.29
C ASP A 67 29.64 -31.15 -2.29
N ILE A 68 29.55 -31.92 -1.21
CA ILE A 68 30.06 -33.29 -1.14
C ILE A 68 29.29 -34.19 -2.12
N THR A 69 30.01 -34.73 -3.08
CA THR A 69 29.54 -35.72 -4.03
C THR A 69 29.33 -37.08 -3.37
N PHE A 70 28.52 -37.95 -4.01
CA PHE A 70 28.23 -39.28 -3.47
C PHE A 70 29.49 -40.17 -3.33
N GLN A 71 30.53 -39.91 -4.13
CA GLN A 71 31.81 -40.62 -4.03
C GLN A 71 32.62 -40.15 -2.82
N GLU A 72 32.72 -38.84 -2.59
CA GLU A 72 33.38 -38.28 -1.40
C GLU A 72 32.69 -38.73 -0.09
N LEU A 73 31.36 -38.89 -0.11
CA LEU A 73 30.58 -39.45 1.00
C LEU A 73 30.98 -40.90 1.37
N LYS A 74 31.50 -41.69 0.43
CA LYS A 74 31.97 -43.06 0.69
C LYS A 74 33.32 -43.10 1.39
N GLY A 75 34.16 -42.08 1.20
CA GLY A 75 35.47 -41.95 1.86
C GLY A 75 35.39 -41.50 3.32
N ILE A 76 34.25 -40.94 3.76
CA ILE A 76 34.09 -40.46 5.14
C ILE A 76 33.81 -41.65 6.08
N PRO A 77 34.54 -41.79 7.21
CA PRO A 77 34.30 -42.85 8.18
C PRO A 77 32.84 -42.88 8.66
N GLN A 78 32.19 -44.05 8.62
CA GLN A 78 30.75 -44.17 8.96
C GLN A 78 30.38 -43.65 10.36
N LYS A 79 31.31 -43.69 11.33
CA LYS A 79 31.10 -43.11 12.67
C LYS A 79 30.94 -41.58 12.61
N GLN A 80 31.67 -40.92 11.74
CA GLN A 80 31.60 -39.47 11.53
C GLN A 80 30.30 -39.09 10.81
N VAL A 81 29.93 -39.82 9.75
CA VAL A 81 28.64 -39.63 9.06
C VAL A 81 27.45 -39.78 10.01
N LYS A 82 27.44 -40.81 10.88
CA LYS A 82 26.38 -41.00 11.88
C LYS A 82 26.33 -39.88 12.93
N ARG A 83 27.48 -39.39 13.38
CA ARG A 83 27.56 -38.26 14.33
C ARG A 83 26.98 -36.99 13.72
N ASP A 84 27.31 -36.74 12.46
CA ASP A 84 26.96 -35.51 11.76
C ASP A 84 25.49 -35.51 11.32
N LEU A 85 24.94 -36.67 10.92
CA LEU A 85 23.50 -36.85 10.70
C LEU A 85 22.67 -36.64 11.98
N ARG A 86 23.17 -37.08 13.15
CA ARG A 86 22.50 -36.81 14.43
C ARG A 86 22.47 -35.32 14.75
N ARG A 87 23.57 -34.60 14.52
CA ARG A 87 23.61 -33.12 14.69
C ARG A 87 22.60 -32.44 13.77
N TYR A 88 22.46 -32.89 12.53
CA TYR A 88 21.46 -32.37 11.60
C TYR A 88 20.03 -32.58 12.09
N LEU A 89 19.67 -33.80 12.49
CA LEU A 89 18.32 -34.10 12.98
C LEU A 89 17.97 -33.22 14.19
N THR A 90 18.91 -33.05 15.13
CA THR A 90 18.70 -32.15 16.27
C THR A 90 18.57 -30.68 15.87
N MET A 91 19.31 -30.21 14.85
CA MET A 91 19.13 -28.85 14.33
C MET A 91 17.77 -28.66 13.64
N PHE A 92 17.33 -29.67 12.89
CA PHE A 92 16.04 -29.66 12.19
C PHE A 92 14.87 -29.60 13.19
N GLU A 93 14.90 -30.47 14.21
CA GLU A 93 13.91 -30.48 15.30
C GLU A 93 13.88 -29.13 16.04
N LYS A 94 15.06 -28.55 16.36
CA LYS A 94 15.14 -27.22 16.98
C LYS A 94 14.58 -26.11 16.07
N SER A 95 14.81 -26.19 14.76
CA SER A 95 14.27 -25.23 13.81
C SER A 95 12.75 -25.30 13.72
N GLN A 96 12.17 -26.51 13.69
CA GLN A 96 10.72 -26.68 13.69
C GLN A 96 10.12 -26.14 14.98
N LEU A 97 10.71 -26.46 16.14
CA LEU A 97 10.27 -25.92 17.42
C LEU A 97 10.32 -24.39 17.47
N LEU A 98 11.37 -23.77 16.91
CA LEU A 98 11.49 -22.31 16.80
C LEU A 98 10.41 -21.72 15.89
N GLN A 99 10.10 -22.36 14.75
CA GLN A 99 9.02 -21.95 13.85
C GLN A 99 7.66 -21.98 14.56
N ASP A 100 7.37 -23.07 15.29
CA ASP A 100 6.14 -23.21 16.07
C ASP A 100 6.03 -22.14 17.16
N GLN A 101 7.14 -21.86 17.87
CA GLN A 101 7.19 -20.78 18.85
C GLN A 101 6.95 -19.41 18.21
N THR A 102 7.55 -19.12 17.05
CA THR A 102 7.30 -17.85 16.34
C THR A 102 5.84 -17.72 15.90
N HIS A 103 5.21 -18.80 15.42
CA HIS A 103 3.77 -18.78 15.10
C HIS A 103 2.90 -18.51 16.32
N ILE A 104 3.22 -19.10 17.49
CA ILE A 104 2.52 -18.82 18.75
C ILE A 104 2.70 -17.35 19.16
N HIS A 105 3.91 -16.80 19.02
CA HIS A 105 4.17 -15.40 19.34
C HIS A 105 3.45 -14.44 18.41
N LEU A 106 3.37 -14.72 17.11
CA LEU A 106 2.60 -13.94 16.14
C LEU A 106 1.11 -13.95 16.48
N ARG A 107 0.52 -15.13 16.75
CA ARG A 107 -0.89 -15.22 17.17
C ARG A 107 -1.19 -14.42 18.45
N ARG A 108 -0.26 -14.42 19.42
CA ARG A 108 -0.38 -13.62 20.65
C ARG A 108 -0.25 -12.12 20.39
N ALA A 109 0.62 -11.72 19.45
CA ALA A 109 0.77 -10.32 19.05
C ALA A 109 -0.51 -9.82 18.36
N ASP A 110 -1.06 -10.59 17.43
CA ASP A 110 -2.31 -10.30 16.74
C ASP A 110 -3.47 -10.16 17.73
N SER A 111 -3.60 -11.10 18.69
CA SER A 111 -4.64 -11.03 19.72
C SER A 111 -4.53 -9.78 20.59
N ARG A 112 -3.32 -9.38 20.99
CA ARG A 112 -3.09 -8.13 21.75
C ARG A 112 -3.34 -6.88 20.91
N PHE A 113 -3.02 -6.94 19.63
CA PHE A 113 -3.29 -5.85 18.70
C PHE A 113 -4.79 -5.63 18.52
N GLN A 114 -5.56 -6.70 18.34
CA GLN A 114 -7.03 -6.67 18.27
C GLN A 114 -7.66 -6.10 19.55
N GLU A 115 -7.16 -6.51 20.73
CA GLU A 115 -7.60 -5.96 22.01
C GLU A 115 -7.30 -4.45 22.14
N HIS A 116 -6.09 -4.03 21.75
CA HIS A 116 -5.72 -2.61 21.75
C HIS A 116 -6.58 -1.78 20.79
N TYR A 117 -6.89 -2.33 19.61
CA TYR A 117 -7.75 -1.68 18.62
C TYR A 117 -9.18 -1.51 19.14
N PHE A 118 -9.74 -2.54 19.77
CA PHE A 118 -11.05 -2.48 20.41
C PHE A 118 -11.12 -1.40 21.50
N LEU A 119 -10.08 -1.30 22.35
CA LEU A 119 -9.98 -0.26 23.37
C LEU A 119 -9.85 1.15 22.77
N LYS A 120 -9.07 1.31 21.69
CA LYS A 120 -8.90 2.59 21.01
C LYS A 120 -10.20 3.07 20.35
N ARG A 121 -11.00 2.15 19.79
CA ARG A 121 -12.33 2.44 19.24
C ARG A 121 -13.29 2.94 20.33
N LEU A 122 -13.32 2.27 21.48
CA LEU A 122 -14.13 2.71 22.64
C LEU A 122 -13.75 4.11 23.13
N ILE A 123 -12.45 4.44 23.15
CA ILE A 123 -11.97 5.78 23.51
C ILE A 123 -12.39 6.82 22.47
N SER A 124 -12.23 6.51 21.17
CA SER A 124 -12.63 7.41 20.08
C SER A 124 -14.14 7.68 20.05
N ASP A 125 -14.96 6.68 20.34
CA ASP A 125 -16.42 6.84 20.39
C ASP A 125 -16.82 7.76 21.56
N LYS A 126 -16.16 7.62 22.72
CA LYS A 126 -16.35 8.51 23.88
C LYS A 126 -15.88 9.95 23.62
N GLU A 127 -14.70 10.12 23.00
CA GLU A 127 -14.19 11.46 22.63
C GLU A 127 -15.11 12.15 21.61
N ARG A 128 -15.71 11.39 20.69
CA ARG A 128 -16.67 11.89 19.71
C ARG A 128 -17.98 12.32 20.36
N GLU A 129 -18.47 11.58 21.36
CA GLU A 129 -19.63 11.99 22.16
C GLU A 129 -19.36 13.30 22.93
N GLU A 130 -18.20 13.42 23.57
CA GLU A 130 -17.77 14.64 24.29
C GLU A 130 -17.54 15.84 23.34
N GLU A 131 -17.15 15.60 22.08
CA GLU A 131 -17.02 16.65 21.05
C GLU A 131 -18.39 17.11 20.55
N ILE A 132 -19.33 16.19 20.33
CA ILE A 132 -20.72 16.51 19.96
C ILE A 132 -21.39 17.33 21.08
N GLU A 133 -21.18 16.96 22.34
CA GLU A 133 -21.72 17.68 23.50
C GLU A 133 -21.11 19.09 23.61
N ARG A 134 -19.79 19.23 23.41
CA ARG A 134 -19.13 20.56 23.33
C ARG A 134 -19.63 21.41 22.17
N ASP A 135 -19.91 20.81 21.01
CA ASP A 135 -20.42 21.54 19.85
C ASP A 135 -21.90 21.93 20.02
N MET A 136 -22.69 21.15 20.76
CA MET A 136 -24.05 21.54 21.15
C MET A 136 -24.03 22.71 22.13
N LEU A 137 -23.17 22.66 23.17
CA LEU A 137 -22.96 23.78 24.10
C LEU A 137 -22.43 25.05 23.40
N LYS A 138 -21.48 24.91 22.46
CA LYS A 138 -20.98 26.05 21.66
C LYS A 138 -22.03 26.61 20.70
N LYS A 139 -23.04 25.84 20.28
CA LYS A 139 -24.15 26.36 19.46
C LYS A 139 -25.13 27.16 20.31
N GLU A 140 -25.33 26.79 21.57
CA GLU A 140 -26.13 27.57 22.53
C GLU A 140 -25.42 28.88 22.94
N GLU A 141 -24.09 28.89 23.06
CA GLU A 141 -23.31 30.11 23.35
C GLU A 141 -23.09 31.05 22.15
N ARG A 142 -23.44 30.63 20.93
CA ARG A 142 -23.31 31.45 19.69
C ARG A 142 -24.51 32.37 19.43
N PHE A 143 -25.36 32.62 20.41
CA PHE A 143 -26.23 33.79 20.38
C PHE A 143 -25.36 35.05 20.53
N SER A 144 -24.83 35.52 19.40
CA SER A 144 -24.24 36.85 19.32
C SER A 144 -25.34 37.87 19.68
N PRO A 145 -25.08 38.82 20.60
CA PRO A 145 -26.04 39.87 20.97
C PRO A 145 -26.57 40.69 19.78
N ASN A 146 -25.88 40.63 18.63
CA ASN A 146 -26.25 41.34 17.41
C ASN A 146 -27.28 40.59 16.52
N ASN A 147 -27.69 39.35 16.86
CA ASN A 147 -28.72 38.66 16.07
C ASN A 147 -30.14 39.20 16.36
N GLU A 148 -30.34 39.90 17.48
CA GLU A 148 -31.62 40.55 17.84
C GLU A 148 -31.64 42.06 17.56
N SER A 149 -30.50 42.68 17.21
CA SER A 149 -30.49 44.09 16.82
C SER A 149 -31.08 44.26 15.43
N GLU A 150 -32.03 45.20 15.26
CA GLU A 150 -32.59 45.55 13.94
C GLU A 150 -31.50 45.95 12.92
N ASP A 151 -30.35 46.41 13.41
CA ASP A 151 -29.20 46.82 12.61
C ASP A 151 -28.12 45.72 12.58
N LEU A 152 -28.35 44.68 11.77
CA LEU A 152 -27.49 43.49 11.59
C LEU A 152 -26.05 43.79 11.09
N LEU A 153 -25.76 45.04 10.75
CA LEU A 153 -24.45 45.55 10.33
C LEU A 153 -23.86 46.60 11.29
N SER A 154 -24.50 46.83 12.44
CA SER A 154 -23.91 47.62 13.51
C SER A 154 -22.72 46.86 14.11
N GLU A 155 -21.53 47.06 13.52
CA GLU A 155 -20.29 46.76 14.20
C GLU A 155 -20.31 47.54 15.52
N GLN A 156 -20.14 46.85 16.64
CA GLN A 156 -20.02 47.55 17.92
C GLN A 156 -18.91 48.59 17.78
N PRO A 157 -19.18 49.86 18.11
CA PRO A 157 -18.14 50.88 18.05
C PRO A 157 -16.97 50.41 18.92
N ARG A 158 -15.74 50.55 18.42
CA ARG A 158 -14.56 50.34 19.28
C ARG A 158 -14.76 51.17 20.53
N ASN A 159 -14.69 50.54 21.71
CA ASN A 159 -15.04 51.13 23.00
C ASN A 159 -14.67 52.62 23.06
N ALA A 160 -15.68 53.49 22.94
CA ALA A 160 -15.50 54.94 23.04
C ALA A 160 -15.12 55.37 24.46
N ASN A 161 -15.37 54.48 25.44
CA ASN A 161 -15.04 54.64 26.85
C ASN A 161 -13.67 54.02 27.16
N ILE A 162 -12.60 54.48 26.49
CA ILE A 162 -11.25 54.17 26.96
C ILE A 162 -11.04 54.96 28.27
N PRO A 163 -10.74 54.31 29.40
CA PRO A 163 -10.46 55.02 30.64
C PRO A 163 -9.30 56.00 30.43
N ASN A 164 -9.38 57.16 31.08
CA ASN A 164 -8.45 58.27 30.90
C ASN A 164 -7.00 57.80 31.10
N TYR A 165 -6.19 57.83 30.04
CA TYR A 165 -4.78 57.40 30.05
C TYR A 165 -3.87 58.59 29.75
N ASN A 166 -2.59 58.49 30.09
CA ASN A 166 -1.64 59.57 29.85
C ASN A 166 -1.31 59.69 28.36
N PHE A 167 -1.98 60.63 27.67
CA PHE A 167 -1.85 60.87 26.23
C PHE A 167 -0.41 61.21 25.80
N GLU A 168 0.41 61.80 26.68
CA GLU A 168 1.79 62.14 26.34
C GLU A 168 2.72 60.93 26.34
N GLN A 169 2.44 59.94 27.20
CA GLN A 169 3.22 58.71 27.31
C GLN A 169 2.84 57.68 26.22
N HIS A 170 1.62 57.75 25.68
CA HIS A 170 1.08 56.77 24.73
C HIS A 170 0.69 57.38 23.37
N LYS A 171 1.48 58.34 22.86
CA LYS A 171 1.22 59.01 21.56
C LYS A 171 1.08 58.03 20.38
N GLU A 172 1.86 56.95 20.37
CA GLU A 172 1.78 55.91 19.32
C GLU A 172 0.45 55.17 19.35
N PHE A 173 -0.08 54.86 20.54
CA PHE A 173 -1.38 54.22 20.69
C PHE A 173 -2.51 55.12 20.19
N THR A 174 -2.51 56.40 20.54
CA THR A 174 -3.52 57.36 20.06
C THR A 174 -3.49 57.49 18.53
N LYS A 175 -2.29 57.51 17.94
CA LYS A 175 -2.12 57.54 16.47
C LYS A 175 -2.70 56.28 15.82
N ILE A 176 -2.32 55.09 16.28
CA ILE A 176 -2.82 53.81 15.75
C ILE A 176 -4.34 53.71 15.93
N TYR A 177 -4.86 54.12 17.09
CA TYR A 177 -6.29 54.08 17.37
C TYR A 177 -7.10 54.98 16.42
N ASN A 178 -6.62 56.21 16.18
CA ASN A 178 -7.27 57.12 15.23
C ASN A 178 -7.18 56.60 13.78
N GLU A 179 -6.02 56.08 13.35
CA GLU A 179 -5.86 55.46 12.03
C GLU A 179 -6.82 54.27 11.84
N GLU A 180 -7.03 53.46 12.88
CA GLU A 180 -7.96 52.33 12.84
C GLU A 180 -9.42 52.80 12.85
N ILE A 181 -9.78 53.85 13.61
CA ILE A 181 -11.11 54.47 13.56
C ILE A 181 -11.42 54.98 12.14
N GLU A 182 -10.46 55.67 11.51
CA GLU A 182 -10.62 56.17 10.15
C GLU A 182 -10.82 55.02 9.16
N LYS A 183 -10.04 53.93 9.27
CA LYS A 183 -10.22 52.73 8.44
C LYS A 183 -11.57 52.07 8.65
N ASP A 184 -12.05 51.95 9.88
CA ASP A 184 -13.35 51.36 10.17
C ASP A 184 -14.50 52.23 9.64
N THR A 185 -14.37 53.56 9.81
CA THR A 185 -15.32 54.53 9.26
C THR A 185 -15.36 54.45 7.73
N TYR A 186 -14.19 54.33 7.08
CA TYR A 186 -14.07 54.14 5.64
C TYR A 186 -14.75 52.84 5.19
N ARG A 187 -14.42 51.69 5.82
CA ARG A 187 -15.01 50.37 5.49
C ARG A 187 -16.53 50.37 5.67
N ARG A 188 -17.03 50.99 6.73
CA ARG A 188 -18.46 51.12 7.00
C ARG A 188 -19.15 51.92 5.90
N ASN A 189 -18.59 53.06 5.52
CA ASN A 189 -19.12 53.88 4.44
C ASN A 189 -19.06 53.17 3.08
N GLU A 190 -17.99 52.43 2.80
CA GLU A 190 -17.84 51.61 1.60
C GLU A 190 -18.89 50.49 1.54
N MET A 191 -19.11 49.77 2.65
CA MET A 191 -20.16 48.75 2.75
C MET A 191 -21.56 49.34 2.53
N LYS A 192 -21.83 50.52 3.13
CA LYS A 192 -23.10 51.25 2.92
C LYS A 192 -23.29 51.66 1.46
N ARG A 193 -22.22 52.12 0.77
CA ARG A 193 -22.25 52.41 -0.68
C ARG A 193 -22.56 51.15 -1.50
N ILE A 194 -21.92 50.03 -1.19
CA ILE A 194 -22.14 48.74 -1.87
C ILE A 194 -23.60 48.29 -1.72
N LEU A 195 -24.14 48.32 -0.50
CA LEU A 195 -25.53 47.92 -0.24
C LEU A 195 -26.53 48.83 -0.94
N LYS A 196 -26.34 50.15 -0.88
CA LYS A 196 -27.18 51.13 -1.58
C LYS A 196 -27.09 50.95 -3.10
N TYR A 197 -25.91 50.65 -3.64
CA TYR A 197 -25.71 50.34 -5.06
C TYR A 197 -26.45 49.05 -5.48
N ILE A 198 -26.35 47.97 -4.69
CA ILE A 198 -27.06 46.70 -4.94
C ILE A 198 -28.58 46.92 -4.92
N LYS A 199 -29.08 47.78 -4.02
CA LYS A 199 -30.50 48.15 -3.93
C LYS A 199 -30.98 48.93 -5.16
N HIS A 200 -30.18 49.87 -5.67
CA HIS A 200 -30.52 50.67 -6.86
C HIS A 200 -30.34 49.89 -8.17
N ASN A 201 -29.44 48.90 -8.22
CA ASN A 201 -29.11 48.13 -9.42
C ASN A 201 -29.21 46.60 -9.18
N PRO A 202 -30.40 46.06 -8.87
CA PRO A 202 -30.55 44.66 -8.46
C PRO A 202 -30.27 43.65 -9.58
N ASP A 203 -30.49 44.04 -10.83
CA ASP A 203 -30.35 43.16 -11.99
C ASP A 203 -28.92 43.05 -12.54
N GLU A 204 -28.02 43.94 -12.10
CA GLU A 204 -26.63 43.93 -12.56
C GLU A 204 -25.89 42.67 -12.07
N SER A 205 -25.13 42.04 -12.98
CA SER A 205 -24.42 40.78 -12.69
C SER A 205 -23.48 40.91 -11.48
N LEU A 206 -22.78 42.05 -11.36
CA LEU A 206 -21.90 42.35 -10.23
C LEU A 206 -22.68 42.52 -8.92
N SER A 207 -23.85 43.16 -8.94
CA SER A 207 -24.71 43.29 -7.77
C SER A 207 -25.17 41.94 -7.25
N LYS A 208 -25.49 40.99 -8.13
CA LYS A 208 -25.84 39.60 -7.75
C LYS A 208 -24.67 38.86 -7.10
N ILE A 209 -23.47 39.01 -7.66
CA ILE A 209 -22.25 38.40 -7.10
C ILE A 209 -21.93 38.97 -5.73
N TRP A 210 -21.99 40.30 -5.57
CA TRP A 210 -21.75 40.97 -4.28
C TRP A 210 -22.83 40.66 -3.26
N ARG A 211 -24.11 40.63 -3.65
CA ARG A 211 -25.23 40.17 -2.81
C ARG A 211 -24.95 38.77 -2.28
N ASN A 212 -24.60 37.84 -3.16
CA ASN A 212 -24.25 36.49 -2.75
C ASN A 212 -23.03 36.48 -1.80
N ALA A 213 -21.96 37.20 -2.11
CA ALA A 213 -20.75 37.25 -1.28
C ALA A 213 -20.99 37.81 0.13
N ILE A 214 -21.83 38.84 0.26
CA ILE A 214 -22.16 39.46 1.56
C ILE A 214 -23.07 38.54 2.40
N PHE A 215 -24.01 37.84 1.75
CA PHE A 215 -25.02 37.05 2.45
C PHE A 215 -24.76 35.52 2.44
N HIS A 216 -23.67 35.04 1.84
CA HIS A 216 -23.33 33.61 1.79
C HIS A 216 -23.17 33.03 3.20
N GLY A 217 -24.09 32.12 3.57
CA GLY A 217 -24.05 31.36 4.83
C GLY A 217 -25.06 31.79 5.90
N LYS A 218 -25.73 32.93 5.73
CA LYS A 218 -26.92 33.29 6.53
C LYS A 218 -28.14 33.15 5.62
N ILE A 219 -29.20 32.51 6.11
CA ILE A 219 -30.41 32.12 5.37
C ILE A 219 -30.83 33.25 4.41
N SER A 220 -30.62 33.04 3.11
CA SER A 220 -30.75 34.07 2.07
C SER A 220 -32.19 34.50 1.80
N SER A 221 -33.16 33.97 2.54
CA SER A 221 -34.57 34.30 2.41
C SER A 221 -35.11 35.24 3.49
N ALA A 222 -34.33 35.59 4.52
CA ALA A 222 -34.81 36.40 5.66
C ALA A 222 -34.14 37.77 5.83
N LEU A 223 -32.97 37.98 5.21
CA LEU A 223 -32.28 39.27 5.22
C LEU A 223 -32.72 40.09 4.00
N ASP A 224 -33.83 40.78 4.20
CA ASP A 224 -34.42 41.66 3.20
C ASP A 224 -33.54 42.91 3.06
N ILE A 225 -32.92 43.10 1.90
CA ILE A 225 -32.10 44.29 1.61
C ILE A 225 -32.92 45.57 1.77
N ASP A 226 -34.24 45.47 1.64
CA ASP A 226 -35.16 46.58 1.78
C ASP A 226 -35.28 47.09 3.22
N ARG A 227 -34.85 46.30 4.22
CA ARG A 227 -34.79 46.74 5.63
C ARG A 227 -33.62 47.66 5.95
N PHE A 228 -32.63 47.76 5.08
CA PHE A 228 -31.53 48.70 5.30
C PHE A 228 -32.01 50.14 5.05
N VAL A 229 -31.87 50.99 6.07
CA VAL A 229 -32.19 52.42 6.00
C VAL A 229 -31.36 53.05 4.90
N ASP A 230 -32.02 53.78 3.98
CA ASP A 230 -31.35 54.57 2.95
C ASP A 230 -30.66 55.76 3.62
N GLU A 231 -29.50 55.51 4.20
CA GLU A 231 -28.66 56.58 4.71
C GLU A 231 -28.20 57.50 3.57
N SER A 232 -27.83 58.73 3.93
CA SER A 232 -27.42 59.84 3.05
C SER A 232 -26.08 59.62 2.33
N VAL A 233 -25.70 58.38 2.07
CA VAL A 233 -24.49 58.02 1.36
C VAL A 233 -24.70 58.24 -0.13
N ASP A 234 -23.90 59.11 -0.73
CA ASP A 234 -23.92 59.33 -2.16
C ASP A 234 -23.37 58.13 -2.95
N ILE A 235 -24.08 57.75 -4.00
CA ILE A 235 -23.75 56.66 -4.93
C ILE A 235 -23.45 57.17 -6.35
N GLU A 236 -23.55 58.48 -6.59
CA GLU A 236 -23.30 59.06 -7.91
C GLU A 236 -21.84 58.81 -8.31
N GLY A 237 -21.64 58.13 -9.44
CA GLY A 237 -20.32 57.72 -9.94
C GLY A 237 -19.65 56.54 -9.21
N PHE A 238 -20.30 55.94 -8.20
CA PHE A 238 -19.78 54.73 -7.55
C PHE A 238 -19.86 53.54 -8.51
N LYS A 239 -18.73 52.83 -8.69
CA LYS A 239 -18.65 51.60 -9.48
C LYS A 239 -18.23 50.46 -8.57
N LEU A 240 -18.99 49.36 -8.57
CA LEU A 240 -18.60 48.14 -7.87
C LEU A 240 -17.27 47.64 -8.43
N GLN A 241 -16.28 47.49 -7.56
CA GLN A 241 -15.07 46.77 -7.95
C GLN A 241 -15.40 45.28 -8.06
N PRO A 242 -14.92 44.57 -9.10
CA PRO A 242 -15.03 43.12 -9.12
C PRO A 242 -14.30 42.57 -7.89
N LEU A 243 -14.94 41.65 -7.15
CA LEU A 243 -14.26 40.87 -6.12
C LEU A 243 -12.97 40.30 -6.74
N LYS A 244 -11.83 40.38 -6.04
CA LYS A 244 -10.49 39.95 -6.51
C LYS A 244 -10.47 38.46 -6.91
N ASN A 245 -11.08 38.13 -8.02
CA ASN A 245 -11.07 36.83 -8.64
C ASN A 245 -10.36 37.01 -9.98
N LYS A 246 -9.23 36.30 -10.09
CA LYS A 246 -8.22 36.29 -11.17
C LYS A 246 -6.98 37.12 -10.88
N ARG A 247 -6.17 36.68 -9.91
CA ARG A 247 -4.75 36.54 -10.27
C ARG A 247 -4.71 35.51 -11.38
N GLU A 248 -4.16 35.86 -12.52
CA GLU A 248 -3.86 34.90 -13.58
C GLU A 248 -2.83 33.92 -13.01
N VAL A 249 -3.31 32.81 -12.44
CA VAL A 249 -2.43 31.76 -11.94
C VAL A 249 -1.96 31.02 -13.16
N ILE A 250 -0.73 31.32 -13.60
CA ILE A 250 -0.03 30.51 -14.60
C ILE A 250 0.26 29.15 -13.94
N LEU A 251 -0.69 28.21 -14.08
CA LEU A 251 -0.66 26.88 -13.48
C LEU A 251 0.29 25.94 -14.27
N THR A 252 1.60 26.11 -14.12
CA THR A 252 2.58 25.21 -14.77
C THR A 252 2.69 23.86 -14.07
N LYS A 253 2.60 23.80 -12.73
CA LYS A 253 2.78 22.54 -11.96
C LYS A 253 1.58 21.60 -11.96
N SER A 254 0.44 22.00 -12.53
CA SER A 254 -0.78 21.19 -12.55
C SER A 254 -1.43 21.15 -13.93
N SER A 255 -0.62 21.16 -14.98
CA SER A 255 -1.11 20.97 -16.34
C SER A 255 -1.85 19.64 -16.40
N ASN A 256 -3.12 19.69 -16.80
CA ASN A 256 -3.94 18.49 -17.02
C ASN A 256 -3.67 17.88 -18.40
N ASP A 257 -2.54 18.22 -19.00
CA ASP A 257 -2.08 17.71 -20.27
C ASP A 257 -1.48 16.31 -20.07
N ILE A 258 -1.94 15.38 -20.90
CA ILE A 258 -1.55 13.97 -20.89
C ILE A 258 -0.81 13.57 -22.17
N THR A 259 -0.45 14.52 -23.04
CA THR A 259 0.18 14.23 -24.33
C THR A 259 1.46 13.39 -24.18
N ASP A 260 2.29 13.71 -23.18
CA ASP A 260 3.52 12.97 -22.85
C ASP A 260 3.34 12.06 -21.61
N TYR A 261 2.10 11.75 -21.24
CA TYR A 261 1.80 10.91 -20.08
C TYR A 261 1.18 9.61 -20.54
N ASP A 262 1.84 8.51 -20.20
CA ASP A 262 1.31 7.16 -20.40
C ASP A 262 1.38 6.36 -19.09
N CYS A 263 0.58 5.30 -19.02
CA CYS A 263 0.44 4.43 -17.87
C CYS A 263 0.04 3.02 -18.35
N TRP A 264 0.44 2.00 -17.61
CA TRP A 264 0.12 0.61 -17.93
C TRP A 264 -0.18 -0.19 -16.67
N THR A 265 -0.90 -1.29 -16.80
CA THR A 265 -1.12 -2.25 -15.71
C THR A 265 0.18 -2.99 -15.40
N CYS A 266 0.46 -3.19 -14.12
CA CYS A 266 1.56 -4.04 -13.65
C CYS A 266 1.01 -5.14 -12.71
N PHE A 267 1.78 -6.19 -12.44
CA PHE A 267 1.37 -7.27 -11.53
C PHE A 267 2.41 -7.51 -10.42
N ASP A 268 3.69 -7.35 -10.72
CA ASP A 268 4.77 -7.63 -9.76
C ASP A 268 5.12 -6.43 -8.87
N ARG A 269 4.69 -5.22 -9.27
CA ARG A 269 4.97 -3.98 -8.55
C ARG A 269 3.75 -3.55 -7.77
N GLU A 270 3.84 -3.67 -6.45
CA GLU A 270 2.81 -3.21 -5.53
C GLU A 270 3.35 -2.06 -4.70
N THR A 271 2.59 -0.96 -4.59
CA THR A 271 2.79 -0.09 -3.42
C THR A 271 2.38 -0.90 -2.20
N GLY A 272 3.11 -0.79 -1.09
CA GLY A 272 2.79 -1.50 0.15
C GLY A 272 1.48 -1.02 0.78
N ILE A 273 0.33 -1.31 0.15
CA ILE A 273 -1.03 -1.01 0.62
C ILE A 273 -1.37 -1.80 1.89
N ASN A 274 -0.49 -2.72 2.28
CA ASN A 274 -0.60 -3.47 3.54
C ASN A 274 -0.61 -2.58 4.80
N GLU A 275 -0.42 -1.27 4.69
CA GLU A 275 -0.81 -0.35 5.76
C GLU A 275 -2.34 -0.15 5.76
N TYR A 276 -3.05 -1.04 6.49
CA TYR A 276 -4.51 -1.13 6.68
C TYR A 276 -5.25 0.17 7.09
N HIS A 277 -4.55 1.30 7.24
CA HIS A 277 -5.08 2.57 7.71
C HIS A 277 -4.65 3.78 6.87
N ARG A 278 -4.06 3.58 5.69
CA ARG A 278 -3.71 4.71 4.84
C ARG A 278 -4.98 5.31 4.21
N ASP A 279 -5.20 6.61 4.41
CA ASP A 279 -6.23 7.34 3.67
C ASP A 279 -5.91 7.36 2.17
N PRO A 280 -6.92 7.20 1.30
CA PRO A 280 -6.69 7.23 -0.14
C PRO A 280 -6.17 8.61 -0.58
N ASP A 281 -5.13 8.64 -1.42
CA ASP A 281 -4.53 9.89 -1.92
C ASP A 281 -5.51 10.69 -2.78
N THR A 282 -6.42 9.99 -3.46
CA THR A 282 -7.59 10.56 -4.13
C THR A 282 -8.64 9.48 -4.41
N THR A 283 -9.77 9.88 -4.98
CA THR A 283 -10.88 8.98 -5.29
C THR A 283 -11.41 9.28 -6.68
N ILE A 284 -11.97 8.30 -7.36
CA ILE A 284 -12.53 8.42 -8.72
C ILE A 284 -13.88 7.69 -8.80
N MET A 285 -14.79 8.14 -9.67
CA MET A 285 -16.09 7.50 -9.87
C MET A 285 -16.09 6.75 -11.22
N LEU A 286 -16.14 5.42 -11.20
CA LEU A 286 -16.04 4.54 -12.38
C LEU A 286 -17.08 3.42 -12.30
N SER A 287 -17.53 2.90 -13.45
CA SER A 287 -18.30 1.65 -13.47
C SER A 287 -17.34 0.47 -13.27
N PRO A 288 -17.55 -0.38 -12.25
CA PRO A 288 -16.72 -1.58 -12.07
C PRO A 288 -16.70 -2.50 -13.30
N LYS A 289 -17.85 -2.64 -13.98
CA LYS A 289 -17.97 -3.43 -15.22
C LYS A 289 -17.08 -2.89 -16.33
N GLU A 290 -17.06 -1.57 -16.54
CA GLU A 290 -16.20 -0.94 -17.55
C GLU A 290 -14.71 -1.09 -17.20
N VAL A 291 -14.34 -0.96 -15.92
CA VAL A 291 -12.95 -1.18 -15.47
C VAL A 291 -12.53 -2.61 -15.75
N ARG A 292 -13.35 -3.59 -15.34
CA ARG A 292 -13.10 -5.02 -15.59
C ARG A 292 -13.02 -5.34 -17.08
N HIS A 293 -13.92 -4.77 -17.89
CA HIS A 293 -13.91 -4.94 -19.34
C HIS A 293 -12.59 -4.50 -19.97
N VAL A 294 -12.04 -3.36 -19.53
CA VAL A 294 -10.86 -2.76 -20.16
C VAL A 294 -9.55 -3.37 -19.63
N PHE A 295 -9.47 -3.63 -18.33
CA PHE A 295 -8.23 -4.07 -17.67
C PHE A 295 -8.22 -5.56 -17.28
N GLY A 296 -9.33 -6.28 -17.40
CA GLY A 296 -9.47 -7.67 -16.98
C GLY A 296 -9.90 -7.80 -15.53
N ASP A 297 -9.81 -9.00 -14.97
CA ASP A 297 -10.14 -9.23 -13.58
C ASP A 297 -9.16 -8.51 -12.63
N PRO A 298 -9.66 -7.94 -11.52
CA PRO A 298 -8.78 -7.35 -10.52
C PRO A 298 -7.93 -8.43 -9.86
N LEU A 299 -6.76 -8.05 -9.37
CA LEU A 299 -5.98 -8.92 -8.48
C LEU A 299 -6.80 -9.15 -7.21
N TRP A 300 -7.13 -10.42 -6.96
CA TRP A 300 -7.88 -10.85 -5.80
C TRP A 300 -7.05 -10.61 -4.52
N CYS A 301 -7.46 -9.61 -3.75
CA CYS A 301 -6.78 -9.22 -2.52
C CYS A 301 -7.84 -8.89 -1.44
N PRO A 302 -8.67 -9.86 -1.04
CA PRO A 302 -9.67 -9.64 -0.01
C PRO A 302 -8.97 -9.31 1.30
N ASN A 303 -9.16 -8.07 1.75
CA ASN A 303 -8.77 -7.63 3.08
C ASN A 303 -9.94 -6.87 3.71
N GLU A 304 -9.73 -6.28 4.90
CA GLU A 304 -10.78 -5.49 5.56
C GLU A 304 -11.29 -4.34 4.69
N THR A 305 -10.49 -3.89 3.71
CA THR A 305 -10.68 -2.65 2.93
C THR A 305 -11.17 -2.81 1.49
N THR A 306 -10.86 -3.92 0.85
CA THR A 306 -11.10 -4.12 -0.58
C THR A 306 -11.20 -5.60 -0.90
N THR A 307 -11.93 -5.93 -1.97
CA THR A 307 -11.98 -7.29 -2.53
C THR A 307 -10.99 -7.50 -3.66
N GLY A 308 -10.69 -6.43 -4.40
CA GLY A 308 -9.84 -6.50 -5.59
C GLY A 308 -9.17 -5.18 -5.89
N ILE A 309 -7.94 -5.28 -6.39
CA ILE A 309 -7.11 -4.13 -6.75
C ILE A 309 -6.60 -4.23 -8.18
N TYR A 310 -6.36 -3.07 -8.79
CA TYR A 310 -5.57 -2.96 -10.02
C TYR A 310 -4.35 -2.13 -9.72
N THR A 311 -3.16 -2.61 -10.09
CA THR A 311 -1.92 -1.84 -9.97
C THR A 311 -1.49 -1.33 -11.34
N PHE A 312 -1.01 -0.10 -11.36
CA PHE A 312 -0.56 0.60 -12.55
C PHE A 312 0.77 1.29 -12.29
N GLU A 313 1.53 1.50 -13.35
CA GLU A 313 2.78 2.26 -13.34
C GLU A 313 2.76 3.28 -14.47
N ASP A 314 3.26 4.49 -14.21
CA ASP A 314 3.33 5.55 -15.23
C ASP A 314 4.73 5.69 -15.84
N THR A 315 4.81 6.56 -16.85
CA THR A 315 6.07 7.01 -17.50
C THR A 315 7.16 7.52 -16.55
N HIS A 316 6.83 7.90 -15.32
CA HIS A 316 7.77 8.38 -14.30
C HIS A 316 8.11 7.28 -13.26
N LEU A 317 7.66 6.04 -13.49
CA LEU A 317 7.78 4.90 -12.57
C LEU A 317 7.05 5.14 -11.24
N ASP A 318 6.04 6.00 -11.24
CA ASP A 318 5.13 6.13 -10.12
C ASP A 318 4.08 5.03 -10.19
N ILE A 319 3.86 4.38 -9.04
CA ILE A 319 2.91 3.28 -8.93
C ILE A 319 1.59 3.84 -8.41
N PHE A 320 0.49 3.45 -9.06
CA PHE A 320 -0.88 3.74 -8.68
C PHE A 320 -1.60 2.43 -8.37
N VAL A 321 -2.47 2.45 -7.38
CA VAL A 321 -3.38 1.33 -7.12
C VAL A 321 -4.80 1.85 -7.06
N LEU A 322 -5.65 1.23 -7.87
CA LEU A 322 -7.08 1.43 -7.88
C LEU A 322 -7.72 0.31 -7.06
N ALA A 323 -8.37 0.67 -5.95
CA ALA A 323 -9.00 -0.28 -5.04
C ALA A 323 -10.51 -0.03 -4.94
N GLU A 324 -11.27 -1.12 -4.92
CA GLU A 324 -12.69 -1.12 -4.58
C GLU A 324 -12.87 -0.76 -3.10
N PRO A 325 -13.73 0.21 -2.74
CA PRO A 325 -13.84 0.65 -1.35
C PRO A 325 -14.93 -0.10 -0.60
N HIS A 326 -14.60 -0.96 0.36
CA HIS A 326 -15.52 -1.57 1.36
C HIS A 326 -17.02 -1.68 0.99
N SER A 327 -17.36 -2.10 -0.24
CA SER A 327 -18.72 -2.01 -0.79
C SER A 327 -19.37 -3.38 -0.93
N THR A 328 -18.63 -4.44 -0.63
CA THR A 328 -19.05 -5.83 -0.79
C THR A 328 -19.31 -6.51 0.55
N VAL A 329 -20.09 -7.59 0.50
CA VAL A 329 -20.38 -8.46 1.65
C VAL A 329 -19.13 -9.07 2.28
N ILE A 330 -18.06 -9.32 1.53
CA ILE A 330 -16.78 -9.82 2.10
C ILE A 330 -16.21 -8.82 3.11
N THR A 331 -16.21 -7.53 2.75
CA THR A 331 -15.60 -6.49 3.59
C THR A 331 -16.51 -6.02 4.73
N ARG A 332 -17.84 -6.17 4.57
CA ARG A 332 -18.84 -5.60 5.49
C ARG A 332 -19.63 -6.64 6.28
N GLY A 333 -19.49 -7.92 5.93
CA GLY A 333 -20.31 -9.01 6.44
C GLY A 333 -21.51 -9.31 5.52
N GLU A 334 -22.09 -10.49 5.72
CA GLU A 334 -23.26 -10.95 4.98
C GLU A 334 -24.45 -10.00 5.17
N ASN A 335 -25.23 -9.85 4.10
CA ASN A 335 -26.48 -9.11 4.17
C ASN A 335 -27.49 -9.82 5.08
N LYS A 336 -28.29 -9.04 5.79
CA LYS A 336 -29.42 -9.53 6.57
C LYS A 336 -30.60 -9.87 5.65
N ASP A 337 -31.65 -10.46 6.21
CA ASP A 337 -32.86 -10.78 5.44
C ASP A 337 -33.50 -9.52 4.82
N PRO A 338 -34.14 -9.63 3.64
CA PRO A 338 -34.78 -8.49 2.97
C PRO A 338 -35.76 -7.72 3.86
N GLU A 339 -36.51 -8.42 4.71
CA GLU A 339 -37.46 -7.85 5.68
C GLU A 339 -36.77 -6.86 6.65
N TYR A 340 -35.53 -7.14 7.05
CA TYR A 340 -34.74 -6.24 7.88
C TYR A 340 -34.56 -4.88 7.20
N TYR A 341 -34.17 -4.87 5.92
CA TYR A 341 -33.93 -3.62 5.18
C TYR A 341 -35.22 -2.87 4.82
N GLU A 342 -36.34 -3.57 4.73
CA GLU A 342 -37.64 -2.91 4.62
C GLU A 342 -38.02 -2.19 5.91
N ALA A 343 -37.80 -2.82 7.07
CA ALA A 343 -37.99 -2.17 8.37
C ALA A 343 -37.07 -0.95 8.56
N GLN A 344 -35.85 -0.98 7.99
CA GLN A 344 -34.94 0.17 7.99
C GLN A 344 -35.53 1.41 7.29
N LYS A 345 -36.45 1.26 6.33
CA LYS A 345 -37.07 2.40 5.62
C LYS A 345 -37.90 3.29 6.55
N VAL A 346 -38.33 2.79 7.71
CA VAL A 346 -39.07 3.55 8.74
C VAL A 346 -38.14 4.41 9.58
N LEU A 347 -36.87 4.02 9.74
CA LEU A 347 -35.90 4.77 10.55
C LEU A 347 -35.44 6.04 9.85
N ASP A 348 -34.79 6.95 10.57
CA ASP A 348 -34.14 8.12 9.96
C ASP A 348 -33.01 7.71 9.03
N LYS A 349 -32.81 8.45 7.93
CA LYS A 349 -31.84 8.15 6.87
C LYS A 349 -30.41 7.91 7.39
N SER A 350 -30.00 8.58 8.47
CA SER A 350 -28.67 8.43 9.09
C SER A 350 -28.46 7.09 9.80
N ARG A 351 -29.56 6.42 10.20
CA ARG A 351 -29.53 5.15 10.94
C ARG A 351 -29.85 3.95 10.05
N ARG A 352 -30.22 4.18 8.79
CA ARG A 352 -30.58 3.11 7.85
C ARG A 352 -29.33 2.36 7.41
N GLU A 353 -29.31 1.07 7.66
CA GLU A 353 -28.38 0.16 6.98
C GLU A 353 -28.89 -0.14 5.57
N LYS A 354 -27.96 -0.24 4.61
CA LYS A 354 -28.25 -0.66 3.23
C LYS A 354 -27.64 -2.03 2.99
N PRO A 355 -28.24 -2.86 2.12
CA PRO A 355 -27.56 -4.07 1.66
C PRO A 355 -26.28 -3.70 0.92
N PHE A 356 -25.25 -4.52 1.08
CA PHE A 356 -24.00 -4.47 0.35
C PHE A 356 -24.08 -5.36 -0.89
N TYR A 357 -23.20 -5.14 -1.86
CA TYR A 357 -23.18 -5.93 -3.08
C TYR A 357 -22.51 -7.27 -2.83
N ASP A 358 -22.97 -8.31 -3.52
CA ASP A 358 -22.08 -9.45 -3.74
C ASP A 358 -20.90 -9.03 -4.65
N ILE A 359 -19.83 -9.82 -4.67
CA ILE A 359 -18.61 -9.49 -5.41
C ILE A 359 -18.89 -9.43 -6.90
N ASP A 360 -19.52 -10.47 -7.43
CA ASP A 360 -19.87 -10.55 -8.84
C ASP A 360 -20.86 -9.45 -9.20
N GLU A 361 -21.84 -9.18 -8.32
CA GLU A 361 -22.80 -8.09 -8.51
C GLU A 361 -22.09 -6.72 -8.57
N PHE A 362 -21.10 -6.49 -7.70
CA PHE A 362 -20.31 -5.25 -7.72
C PHE A 362 -19.53 -5.12 -9.02
N TRP A 363 -18.74 -6.13 -9.39
CA TRP A 363 -17.85 -6.06 -10.56
C TRP A 363 -18.60 -6.12 -11.90
N LEU A 364 -19.83 -6.62 -11.93
CA LEU A 364 -20.72 -6.58 -13.09
C LEU A 364 -21.61 -5.32 -13.11
N SER A 365 -21.50 -4.43 -12.11
CA SER A 365 -22.34 -3.24 -12.00
C SER A 365 -21.98 -2.17 -13.05
N GLU A 366 -22.99 -1.66 -13.75
CA GLU A 366 -22.89 -0.50 -14.63
C GLU A 366 -22.92 0.84 -13.88
N GLU A 367 -23.37 0.83 -12.62
CA GLU A 367 -23.46 2.05 -11.82
C GLU A 367 -22.06 2.56 -11.47
N LYS A 368 -21.82 3.87 -11.67
CA LYS A 368 -20.55 4.49 -11.27
C LYS A 368 -20.38 4.45 -9.76
N ARG A 369 -19.37 3.73 -9.29
CA ARG A 369 -18.98 3.61 -7.89
C ARG A 369 -17.71 4.39 -7.62
N LYS A 370 -17.53 4.74 -6.35
CA LYS A 370 -16.28 5.31 -5.87
C LYS A 370 -15.21 4.22 -5.93
N PHE A 371 -14.01 4.58 -6.37
CA PHE A 371 -12.79 3.81 -6.23
C PHE A 371 -11.76 4.65 -5.47
N PHE A 372 -10.97 4.00 -4.63
CA PHE A 372 -9.84 4.59 -3.94
C PHE A 372 -8.60 4.50 -4.82
N ILE A 373 -7.83 5.59 -4.86
CA ILE A 373 -6.54 5.63 -5.55
C ILE A 373 -5.46 5.88 -4.51
N PHE A 374 -4.54 4.93 -4.41
CA PHE A 374 -3.30 5.04 -3.66
C PHE A 374 -2.16 5.24 -4.63
N CYS A 375 -1.17 6.05 -4.27
CA CYS A 375 -0.01 6.25 -5.13
C CYS A 375 1.29 6.42 -4.35
N THR A 376 2.40 6.32 -5.06
CA THR A 376 3.72 6.75 -4.59
C THR A 376 3.73 8.24 -4.26
N LYS A 377 4.72 8.66 -3.45
CA LYS A 377 4.81 10.04 -2.97
C LYS A 377 5.06 10.99 -4.13
N TYR A 378 4.23 12.03 -4.24
CA TYR A 378 4.30 13.07 -5.28
C TYR A 378 3.88 12.64 -6.70
N ALA A 379 3.28 11.45 -6.86
CA ALA A 379 2.79 10.98 -8.15
C ALA A 379 1.75 11.92 -8.78
N TYR A 380 1.70 11.94 -10.12
CA TYR A 380 0.82 12.82 -10.91
C TYR A 380 -0.65 12.35 -10.95
N LYS A 381 -1.29 12.20 -9.79
CA LYS A 381 -2.65 11.66 -9.62
C LYS A 381 -3.75 12.29 -10.49
N ARG A 382 -3.60 13.56 -10.89
CA ARG A 382 -4.56 14.22 -11.80
C ARG A 382 -4.44 13.69 -13.24
N LYS A 383 -3.21 13.50 -13.72
CA LYS A 383 -2.94 12.93 -15.04
C LYS A 383 -3.38 11.47 -15.09
N PHE A 384 -3.03 10.68 -14.07
CA PHE A 384 -3.50 9.29 -13.93
C PHE A 384 -5.03 9.18 -14.04
N LYS A 385 -5.79 9.98 -13.27
CA LYS A 385 -7.26 9.96 -13.36
C LYS A 385 -7.79 10.30 -14.74
N LYS A 386 -7.20 11.29 -15.42
CA LYS A 386 -7.61 11.69 -16.76
C LYS A 386 -7.28 10.62 -17.79
N TRP A 387 -6.07 10.04 -17.72
CA TRP A 387 -5.66 8.91 -18.54
C TRP A 387 -6.62 7.73 -18.34
N LEU A 388 -6.90 7.34 -17.10
CA LEU A 388 -7.78 6.21 -16.77
C LEU A 388 -9.20 6.40 -17.34
N TYR A 389 -9.77 7.60 -17.23
CA TYR A 389 -11.07 7.90 -17.86
C TYR A 389 -11.01 7.80 -19.39
N ASN A 390 -9.98 8.38 -20.01
CA ASN A 390 -9.83 8.37 -21.46
C ASN A 390 -9.64 6.94 -21.99
N GLU A 391 -8.84 6.15 -21.30
CA GLU A 391 -8.53 4.76 -21.64
C GLU A 391 -9.79 3.89 -21.56
N ILE A 392 -10.58 4.04 -20.48
CA ILE A 392 -11.85 3.32 -20.33
C ILE A 392 -12.83 3.75 -21.43
N GLU A 393 -12.98 5.04 -21.68
CA GLU A 393 -13.91 5.56 -22.69
C GLU A 393 -13.54 5.11 -24.11
N ALA A 394 -12.24 5.05 -24.42
CA ALA A 394 -11.74 4.57 -25.71
C ALA A 394 -12.02 3.07 -25.90
N LYS A 395 -11.79 2.26 -24.86
CA LYS A 395 -11.80 0.80 -24.96
C LYS A 395 -13.11 0.12 -24.53
N LYS A 396 -14.07 0.83 -23.95
CA LYS A 396 -15.34 0.23 -23.48
C LYS A 396 -16.17 -0.43 -24.59
N ASN A 397 -16.00 0.00 -25.84
CA ASN A 397 -16.71 -0.56 -27.00
C ASN A 397 -15.85 -1.57 -27.79
N GLU A 398 -14.59 -1.78 -27.39
CA GLU A 398 -13.72 -2.81 -27.96
C GLU A 398 -14.00 -4.18 -27.31
N LYS A 399 -13.36 -5.23 -27.80
CA LYS A 399 -13.37 -6.55 -27.13
C LYS A 399 -12.81 -6.43 -25.72
N SER A 400 -13.36 -7.20 -24.80
CA SER A 400 -12.90 -7.18 -23.41
C SER A 400 -11.43 -7.59 -23.31
N CYS A 401 -10.76 -7.22 -22.22
CA CYS A 401 -9.39 -7.65 -21.93
C CYS A 401 -9.27 -9.17 -21.98
N GLU A 402 -10.21 -9.89 -21.37
CA GLU A 402 -10.26 -11.35 -21.37
C GLU A 402 -10.42 -11.92 -22.78
N GLU A 403 -11.34 -11.39 -23.59
CA GLU A 403 -11.53 -11.83 -24.98
C GLU A 403 -10.25 -11.64 -25.81
N ARG A 404 -9.57 -10.51 -25.65
CA ARG A 404 -8.29 -10.25 -26.33
C ARG A 404 -7.19 -11.22 -25.89
N VAL A 405 -7.16 -11.57 -24.61
CA VAL A 405 -6.24 -12.58 -24.05
C VAL A 405 -6.57 -13.96 -24.61
N TYR A 406 -7.85 -14.34 -24.66
CA TYR A 406 -8.30 -15.62 -25.22
C TYR A 406 -8.00 -15.75 -26.72
N GLU A 407 -8.13 -14.67 -27.49
CA GLU A 407 -7.77 -14.68 -28.91
C GLU A 407 -6.27 -14.89 -29.13
N LYS A 408 -5.42 -14.37 -28.23
CA LYS A 408 -3.96 -14.45 -28.37
C LYS A 408 -3.38 -15.75 -27.83
N TYR A 409 -3.88 -16.24 -26.70
CA TYR A 409 -3.28 -17.35 -25.96
C TYR A 409 -4.18 -18.60 -25.87
N GLY A 410 -5.41 -18.52 -26.39
CA GLY A 410 -6.43 -19.54 -26.24
C GLY A 410 -7.21 -19.39 -24.92
N HIS A 411 -8.27 -20.19 -24.77
CA HIS A 411 -9.03 -20.23 -23.51
C HIS A 411 -8.15 -20.76 -22.36
N MET A 412 -8.14 -20.04 -21.23
CA MET A 412 -7.42 -20.43 -20.01
C MET A 412 -7.96 -21.70 -19.32
N LEU A 413 -8.95 -22.38 -19.90
CA LEU A 413 -9.53 -23.63 -19.39
C LEU A 413 -8.61 -24.85 -19.51
N SER A 414 -7.31 -24.66 -19.81
CA SER A 414 -6.32 -25.73 -19.71
C SER A 414 -5.97 -26.05 -18.25
N HIS A 415 -6.96 -26.19 -17.37
CA HIS A 415 -6.75 -26.92 -16.10
C HIS A 415 -6.50 -28.42 -16.33
N PHE A 416 -6.41 -28.85 -17.60
CA PHE A 416 -6.21 -30.25 -17.99
C PHE A 416 -7.31 -31.15 -17.39
N GLU A 417 -8.50 -30.60 -17.19
CA GLU A 417 -9.63 -31.23 -16.48
C GLU A 417 -10.62 -31.90 -17.44
N ASN A 418 -10.64 -31.52 -18.71
CA ASN A 418 -11.56 -32.10 -19.67
C ASN A 418 -11.08 -33.50 -20.07
N TYR A 419 -11.71 -34.53 -19.51
CA TYR A 419 -11.39 -35.94 -19.83
C TYR A 419 -11.55 -36.27 -21.32
N ASN A 420 -12.35 -35.49 -22.08
CA ASN A 420 -12.55 -35.70 -23.50
C ASN A 420 -11.44 -35.06 -24.38
N GLU A 421 -10.53 -34.31 -23.78
CA GLU A 421 -9.39 -33.71 -24.48
C GLU A 421 -8.14 -34.58 -24.31
N ASP A 422 -7.48 -34.89 -25.42
CA ASP A 422 -6.18 -35.56 -25.42
C ASP A 422 -5.08 -34.53 -25.19
N TYR A 423 -4.73 -34.33 -23.92
CA TYR A 423 -3.67 -33.41 -23.54
C TYR A 423 -2.28 -33.99 -23.83
N GLU A 424 -1.43 -33.20 -24.49
CA GLU A 424 -0.05 -33.57 -24.76
C GLU A 424 0.83 -33.40 -23.51
N ARG A 425 1.61 -34.44 -23.22
CA ARG A 425 2.66 -34.40 -22.20
C ARG A 425 3.87 -33.65 -22.74
N PHE A 426 4.25 -32.56 -22.07
CA PHE A 426 5.38 -31.70 -22.46
C PHE A 426 6.74 -32.44 -22.56
N ASN A 427 6.85 -33.63 -21.99
CA ASN A 427 8.08 -34.41 -21.79
C ASN A 427 8.39 -35.46 -22.88
N GLU A 428 7.49 -35.82 -23.79
CA GLU A 428 7.72 -36.98 -24.67
C GLU A 428 8.53 -36.67 -25.95
N ARG A 429 8.73 -35.38 -26.31
CA ARG A 429 9.61 -34.93 -27.42
C ARG A 429 10.33 -33.60 -27.15
N GLY A 430 10.24 -33.07 -25.93
CA GLY A 430 10.43 -31.64 -25.64
C GLY A 430 11.56 -31.28 -24.69
N ALA A 431 12.55 -32.15 -24.45
CA ALA A 431 13.71 -31.79 -23.63
C ALA A 431 14.39 -30.51 -24.17
N GLU A 432 14.48 -30.37 -25.49
CA GLU A 432 14.95 -29.17 -26.20
C GLU A 432 14.06 -27.92 -26.03
N LYS A 433 12.86 -28.06 -25.47
CA LYS A 433 11.94 -26.94 -25.19
C LYS A 433 11.93 -26.55 -23.71
N VAL A 434 12.68 -27.25 -22.86
CA VAL A 434 12.76 -26.93 -21.43
C VAL A 434 13.57 -25.63 -21.27
N ALA A 435 12.96 -24.66 -20.59
CA ALA A 435 13.54 -23.32 -20.42
C ALA A 435 14.97 -23.33 -19.86
N ALA A 436 15.30 -24.27 -18.96
CA ALA A 436 16.63 -24.39 -18.36
C ALA A 436 17.75 -24.71 -19.37
N PHE A 437 17.44 -25.26 -20.54
CA PHE A 437 18.41 -25.54 -21.60
C PHE A 437 18.42 -24.49 -22.72
N ASN A 438 17.43 -23.59 -22.73
CA ASN A 438 17.23 -22.60 -23.80
C ASN A 438 17.49 -21.17 -23.36
N TYR A 439 17.42 -20.90 -22.05
CA TYR A 439 17.59 -19.57 -21.51
C TYR A 439 18.68 -19.56 -20.44
N MET A 440 19.61 -18.63 -20.57
CA MET A 440 20.69 -18.36 -19.63
C MET A 440 20.84 -16.86 -19.41
N TRP A 441 21.51 -16.47 -18.33
CA TRP A 441 21.73 -15.05 -18.01
C TRP A 441 22.47 -14.29 -19.13
N THR A 442 23.22 -15.00 -19.98
CA THR A 442 23.92 -14.44 -21.14
C THR A 442 22.99 -13.96 -22.24
N ASP A 443 21.75 -14.47 -22.30
CA ASP A 443 20.77 -14.03 -23.30
C ASP A 443 20.22 -12.63 -23.02
N PHE A 444 20.54 -12.08 -21.83
CA PHE A 444 20.20 -10.73 -21.42
C PHE A 444 21.39 -9.77 -21.52
N LEU A 445 22.51 -10.20 -22.11
CA LEU A 445 23.68 -9.36 -22.35
C LEU A 445 23.71 -8.89 -23.80
N ASP A 446 24.23 -7.69 -24.02
CA ASP A 446 24.46 -7.17 -25.36
C ASP A 446 25.72 -7.81 -25.99
N GLU A 447 25.86 -7.69 -27.32
CA GLU A 447 26.99 -8.27 -28.07
C GLU A 447 28.36 -7.75 -27.61
N GLU A 448 28.42 -6.55 -27.05
CA GLU A 448 29.66 -5.96 -26.51
C GLU A 448 30.03 -6.60 -25.16
N GLU A 449 29.06 -6.73 -24.25
CA GLU A 449 29.24 -7.38 -22.93
C GLU A 449 29.64 -8.85 -23.08
N LEU A 450 29.09 -9.54 -24.09
CA LEU A 450 29.47 -10.92 -24.41
C LEU A 450 30.93 -11.06 -24.86
N LYS A 451 31.49 -10.05 -25.54
CA LYS A 451 32.90 -10.05 -25.98
C LYS A 451 33.86 -9.79 -24.82
N GLU A 452 33.41 -9.15 -23.75
CA GLU A 452 34.20 -8.90 -22.54
C GLU A 452 34.32 -10.15 -21.65
N LEU A 453 33.47 -11.16 -21.86
CA LEU A 453 33.55 -12.41 -21.12
C LEU A 453 34.70 -13.29 -21.62
N ASP A 454 35.64 -13.58 -20.72
CA ASP A 454 36.77 -14.50 -20.99
C ASP A 454 36.30 -15.88 -21.47
N LYS A 455 35.16 -16.36 -20.95
CA LYS A 455 34.47 -17.58 -21.39
C LYS A 455 32.97 -17.43 -21.22
N VAL A 456 32.24 -17.59 -22.33
CA VAL A 456 30.80 -17.74 -22.30
C VAL A 456 30.48 -19.14 -21.73
N PRO A 457 29.69 -19.25 -20.65
CA PRO A 457 29.28 -20.54 -20.14
C PRO A 457 28.56 -21.34 -21.23
N GLU A 458 28.84 -22.64 -21.35
CA GLU A 458 28.07 -23.49 -22.25
C GLU A 458 26.72 -23.83 -21.61
N LEU A 459 25.65 -23.76 -22.41
CA LEU A 459 24.33 -24.21 -21.96
C LEU A 459 24.39 -25.68 -21.56
N PRO A 460 23.78 -26.07 -20.42
CA PRO A 460 23.69 -27.47 -20.05
C PRO A 460 22.94 -28.23 -21.15
N LYS A 461 23.47 -29.38 -21.57
CA LYS A 461 22.78 -30.26 -22.51
C LYS A 461 21.80 -31.16 -21.76
N PRO A 462 20.61 -31.43 -22.31
CA PRO A 462 19.72 -32.42 -21.72
C PRO A 462 20.42 -33.79 -21.67
N ALA A 463 20.20 -34.52 -20.58
CA ALA A 463 20.74 -35.87 -20.48
C ALA A 463 20.13 -36.76 -21.58
N GLU A 464 20.97 -37.34 -22.42
CA GLU A 464 20.52 -38.30 -23.42
C GLU A 464 19.97 -39.54 -22.73
N TYR A 465 18.88 -40.10 -23.27
CA TYR A 465 18.31 -41.33 -22.74
C TYR A 465 19.36 -42.43 -22.87
N LEU A 466 19.83 -42.95 -21.74
CA LEU A 466 20.71 -44.10 -21.74
C LEU A 466 19.91 -45.28 -22.30
N ASP A 467 20.19 -45.65 -23.54
CA ASP A 467 19.62 -46.82 -24.18
C ASP A 467 19.96 -48.04 -23.33
N MET A 468 19.00 -48.50 -22.52
CA MET A 468 19.21 -49.59 -21.56
C MET A 468 19.50 -50.93 -22.24
N ASP A 469 19.21 -51.06 -23.54
CA ASP A 469 19.50 -52.24 -24.34
C ASP A 469 20.95 -52.20 -24.88
N LYS A 470 21.50 -50.99 -25.13
CA LYS A 470 22.93 -50.78 -25.43
C LYS A 470 23.79 -50.58 -24.20
N ALA A 471 23.20 -50.13 -23.10
CA ALA A 471 23.84 -50.14 -21.82
C ALA A 471 24.11 -51.59 -21.52
N TYR A 472 25.39 -51.98 -21.54
CA TYR A 472 25.79 -53.23 -20.94
C TYR A 472 25.21 -53.22 -19.53
N LYS A 473 24.11 -53.96 -19.31
CA LYS A 473 23.85 -54.55 -18.02
C LYS A 473 25.07 -55.42 -17.79
N MET A 474 26.07 -54.82 -17.17
CA MET A 474 27.12 -55.51 -16.47
C MET A 474 26.36 -56.34 -15.44
N ASN A 475 25.94 -57.54 -15.86
CA ASN A 475 25.49 -58.61 -14.98
C ASN A 475 26.73 -59.12 -14.26
N LEU A 476 27.38 -58.22 -13.53
CA LEU A 476 28.45 -58.57 -12.63
C LEU A 476 27.76 -59.36 -11.52
N SER A 477 28.12 -60.63 -11.44
CA SER A 477 27.81 -61.43 -10.27
C SER A 477 28.34 -60.70 -9.03
N LYS A 478 27.73 -60.98 -7.87
CA LYS A 478 28.18 -60.39 -6.59
C LYS A 478 29.70 -60.53 -6.39
N LYS A 479 30.28 -61.65 -6.85
CA LYS A 479 31.73 -61.89 -6.80
C LYS A 479 32.53 -60.96 -7.71
N GLU A 480 32.04 -60.67 -8.91
CA GLU A 480 32.73 -59.76 -9.83
C GLU A 480 32.63 -58.30 -9.36
N LEU A 481 31.52 -57.91 -8.73
CA LEU A 481 31.39 -56.61 -8.04
C LEU A 481 32.34 -56.51 -6.84
N GLU A 482 32.47 -57.58 -6.04
CA GLU A 482 33.41 -57.64 -4.92
C GLU A 482 34.87 -57.57 -5.40
N ALA A 483 35.20 -58.23 -6.52
CA ALA A 483 36.53 -58.18 -7.12
C ALA A 483 36.88 -56.78 -7.67
N LEU A 484 35.97 -56.15 -8.42
CA LEU A 484 36.13 -54.77 -8.92
C LEU A 484 36.28 -53.76 -7.78
N TYR A 485 35.51 -53.93 -6.71
CA TYR A 485 35.62 -53.08 -5.52
C TYR A 485 36.97 -53.25 -4.81
N GLN A 486 37.48 -54.47 -4.76
CA GLN A 486 38.79 -54.73 -4.17
C GLN A 486 39.92 -54.18 -5.03
N GLN A 487 39.81 -54.30 -6.36
CA GLN A 487 40.76 -53.75 -7.31
C GLN A 487 40.84 -52.21 -7.22
N LEU A 488 39.69 -51.52 -7.17
CA LEU A 488 39.64 -50.07 -6.96
C LEU A 488 40.26 -49.64 -5.62
N LYS A 489 40.09 -50.44 -4.57
CA LYS A 489 40.72 -50.18 -3.26
C LYS A 489 42.23 -50.35 -3.27
N ASP A 490 42.72 -51.31 -4.03
CA ASP A 490 44.15 -51.56 -4.14
C ASP A 490 44.80 -50.47 -5.02
N GLU A 491 44.12 -50.00 -6.07
CA GLU A 491 44.51 -48.81 -6.85
C GLU A 491 44.51 -47.52 -6.00
N GLU A 492 43.47 -47.27 -5.20
CA GLU A 492 43.43 -46.12 -4.27
C GLU A 492 44.62 -46.14 -3.28
N LYS A 493 45.02 -47.33 -2.80
CA LYS A 493 46.19 -47.45 -1.92
C LYS A 493 47.51 -47.22 -2.65
N GLU A 494 47.65 -47.70 -3.88
CA GLU A 494 48.86 -47.44 -4.67
C GLU A 494 49.00 -45.95 -5.01
N ASP A 495 47.88 -45.25 -5.22
CA ASP A 495 47.90 -43.80 -5.46
C ASP A 495 48.19 -43.02 -4.16
N GLU A 496 47.67 -43.44 -3.00
CA GLU A 496 48.06 -42.89 -1.69
C GLU A 496 49.56 -43.10 -1.39
N GLU A 497 50.11 -44.29 -1.68
CA GLU A 497 51.53 -44.59 -1.49
C GLU A 497 52.44 -43.78 -2.42
N LYS A 498 51.98 -43.44 -3.64
CA LYS A 498 52.70 -42.54 -4.57
C LYS A 498 52.60 -41.07 -4.21
N GLU A 499 51.57 -40.65 -3.47
CA GLU A 499 51.49 -39.27 -2.95
C GLU A 499 52.37 -39.05 -1.72
N ASP A 500 52.70 -40.12 -0.98
CA ASP A 500 53.58 -40.09 0.19
C ASP A 500 55.09 -40.26 -0.15
N GLU A 501 55.44 -40.74 -1.35
CA GLU A 501 56.81 -40.73 -1.93
C GLU A 501 57.15 -39.40 -2.62
#